data_AF-A0A0U1DSX1-F1
#
_entry.id   AF-A0A0U1DSX1-F1
#
_cell.length_a   1.000
_cell.length_b   1.000
_cell.length_c   1.000
_cell.angle_alpha   90.00
_cell.angle_beta   90.00
_cell.angle_gamma   90.00
#
_symmetry.space_group_name_H-M   'P 1'
#
loop_
_entity.id
_entity.type
_entity.pdbx_description
1 polymer ?
#
loop_
_entity_poly.entity_id
_entity_poly.type
_entity_poly.pdbx_seq_one_letter_code
_entity_poly.pdbx_strand_id
1 'polypeptide(L)'
;MKVSNGITRRSRITRCSRCRGRMRHPNGWNVEMIAGIEAGYLCPECQTVEEDLEAELNLTLGRSSVAEGFTVNSGDDLTDERLEALISSLIRTYPTPEIMRDKADRLAQARGNRHWMVGIMRRTADNMDSGMLFDG
;
A
#
# COMPACT_ATOMS: atom_id res chain seq x y z
N MET A 1 -1.50 -1.74 -10.06
CA MET A 1 -1.71 -0.87 -11.24
C MET A 1 -0.42 -0.83 -12.05
N LYS A 2 -0.44 -0.85 -13.40
CA LYS A 2 0.79 -0.73 -14.21
C LYS A 2 1.15 0.74 -14.47
N VAL A 3 2.43 1.01 -14.69
CA VAL A 3 2.91 2.35 -15.06
C VAL A 3 2.68 2.62 -16.55
N SER A 4 2.01 3.71 -16.89
CA SER A 4 1.81 4.17 -18.28
C SER A 4 2.66 5.41 -18.62
N ASN A 5 2.97 5.59 -19.90
CA ASN A 5 4.03 6.45 -20.46
C ASN A 5 3.86 8.00 -20.29
N GLY A 6 3.00 8.48 -19.39
CA GLY A 6 2.51 9.86 -19.39
C GLY A 6 3.02 10.85 -18.33
N ILE A 7 4.02 10.52 -17.50
CA ILE A 7 4.36 11.37 -16.33
C ILE A 7 5.53 12.33 -16.63
N THR A 8 5.21 13.54 -17.07
CA THR A 8 6.13 14.70 -17.16
C THR A 8 6.02 15.60 -15.92
N ARG A 9 6.69 15.23 -14.82
CA ARG A 9 7.10 16.19 -13.76
C ARG A 9 8.57 15.90 -13.43
N ARG A 10 9.44 16.89 -13.71
CA ARG A 10 10.92 16.92 -13.47
C ARG A 10 11.48 15.60 -12.95
N SER A 11 12.02 14.79 -13.86
CA SER A 11 12.33 13.37 -13.70
C SER A 11 13.32 13.09 -12.55
N ARG A 12 12.80 12.95 -11.33
CA ARG A 12 13.44 12.05 -10.36
C ARG A 12 13.47 10.69 -11.05
N ILE A 13 14.67 10.13 -11.19
CA ILE A 13 14.87 8.78 -11.70
C ILE A 13 14.01 7.83 -10.86
N THR A 14 12.94 7.29 -11.46
CA THR A 14 12.10 6.28 -10.81
C THR A 14 12.91 5.01 -10.62
N ARG A 15 12.84 4.42 -9.42
CA ARG A 15 13.59 3.23 -9.04
C ARG A 15 12.67 2.17 -8.45
N CYS A 16 13.08 0.91 -8.59
CA CYS A 16 12.42 -0.21 -7.94
C CYS A 16 12.55 -0.08 -6.42
N SER A 17 11.45 -0.27 -5.69
CA SER A 17 11.43 -0.24 -4.22
C SER A 17 12.26 -1.38 -3.61
N ARG A 18 12.37 -2.52 -4.32
CA ARG A 18 13.15 -3.70 -3.87
C ARG A 18 14.62 -3.63 -4.28
N CYS A 19 14.93 -3.76 -5.58
CA CYS A 19 16.32 -3.83 -6.04
C CYS A 19 17.00 -2.47 -6.27
N ARG A 20 16.27 -1.35 -6.11
CA ARG A 20 16.75 0.02 -6.43
C ARG A 20 17.20 0.23 -7.89
N GLY A 21 16.98 -0.76 -8.76
CA GLY A 21 17.21 -0.66 -10.20
C GLY A 21 16.43 0.50 -10.80
N ARG A 22 17.00 1.17 -11.82
CA ARG A 22 16.39 2.34 -12.45
C ARG A 22 15.34 1.90 -13.48
N MET A 23 14.19 2.58 -13.49
CA MET A 23 13.18 2.40 -14.52
C MET A 23 13.68 3.03 -15.83
N ARG A 24 14.06 2.17 -16.78
CA ARG A 24 14.44 2.58 -18.14
C ARG A 24 13.23 2.52 -19.10
N HIS A 25 12.34 1.56 -18.86
CA HIS A 25 11.09 1.38 -19.59
C HIS A 25 9.97 1.13 -18.57
N PRO A 26 8.84 1.85 -18.63
CA PRO A 26 7.75 1.67 -17.67
C PRO A 26 6.91 0.40 -17.92
N ASN A 27 6.96 -0.15 -19.14
CA ASN A 27 6.25 -1.39 -19.46
C ASN A 27 6.70 -2.53 -18.55
N GLY A 28 5.73 -3.27 -18.00
CA GLY A 28 5.96 -4.37 -17.07
C GLY A 28 6.25 -3.93 -15.62
N TRP A 29 6.38 -2.64 -15.33
CA TRP A 29 6.50 -2.17 -13.95
C TRP A 29 5.14 -2.04 -13.29
N ASN A 30 5.07 -2.52 -12.05
CA ASN A 30 3.88 -2.43 -11.19
C ASN A 30 4.06 -1.27 -10.22
N VAL A 31 2.99 -0.52 -10.01
CA VAL A 31 2.84 0.37 -8.86
C VAL A 31 2.54 -0.50 -7.65
N GLU A 32 3.37 -0.40 -6.63
CA GLU A 32 3.11 -1.00 -5.33
C GLU A 32 2.08 -0.13 -4.59
N MET A 33 0.96 -0.76 -4.24
CA MET A 33 -0.08 -0.15 -3.42
C MET A 33 -0.06 -0.81 -2.03
N ILE A 34 -0.02 0.00 -0.98
CA ILE A 34 -0.14 -0.45 0.41
C ILE A 34 -1.34 0.27 1.01
N ALA A 35 -2.32 -0.49 1.49
CA ALA A 35 -3.57 0.06 2.03
C ALA A 35 -4.25 1.10 1.09
N GLY A 36 -4.24 0.85 -0.23
CA GLY A 36 -4.78 1.78 -1.23
C GLY A 36 -3.92 3.01 -1.54
N ILE A 37 -2.72 3.11 -0.95
CA ILE A 37 -1.79 4.23 -1.14
C ILE A 37 -0.59 3.76 -1.98
N GLU A 38 -0.22 4.54 -2.99
CA GLU A 38 1.00 4.27 -3.77
C GLU A 38 2.24 4.40 -2.85
N ALA A 39 2.94 3.28 -2.68
CA ALA A 39 4.18 3.16 -1.90
C ALA A 39 5.43 3.10 -2.78
N GLY A 40 5.30 2.85 -4.08
CA GLY A 40 6.43 2.92 -5.01
C GLY A 40 6.22 2.05 -6.24
N TYR A 41 7.32 1.55 -6.81
CA TYR A 41 7.31 0.78 -8.05
C TYR A 41 8.14 -0.50 -7.92
N LEU A 42 7.69 -1.56 -8.57
CA LEU A 42 8.41 -2.84 -8.65
C LEU A 42 8.81 -3.09 -10.11
N CYS A 43 10.05 -3.49 -10.34
CA CYS A 43 10.49 -3.96 -11.67
C CYS A 43 9.99 -5.40 -11.92
N PRO A 44 9.91 -5.85 -13.18
CA PRO A 44 9.45 -7.21 -13.52
C PRO A 44 10.20 -8.31 -12.79
N GLU A 45 11.50 -8.13 -12.55
CA GLU A 45 12.35 -9.11 -11.84
C GLU A 45 12.07 -9.18 -10.34
N CYS A 46 11.46 -8.15 -9.77
CA CYS A 46 11.20 -8.04 -8.34
C CYS A 46 9.72 -8.26 -7.99
N GLN A 47 8.83 -8.41 -8.96
CA GLN A 47 7.42 -8.71 -8.70
C GLN A 47 7.25 -10.22 -8.48
N THR A 48 6.34 -10.61 -7.60
CA THR A 48 5.86 -12.00 -7.58
C THR A 48 4.77 -12.20 -8.64
N VAL A 49 4.48 -13.46 -8.96
CA VAL A 49 3.40 -13.80 -9.92
C VAL A 49 2.05 -13.28 -9.42
N GLU A 50 1.82 -13.32 -8.11
CA GLU A 50 0.61 -12.81 -7.48
C GLU A 50 0.53 -11.28 -7.56
N GLU A 51 1.63 -10.58 -7.31
CA GLU A 51 1.71 -9.11 -7.43
C GLU A 51 1.51 -8.64 -8.88
N ASP A 52 1.95 -9.46 -9.85
CA ASP A 52 1.75 -9.21 -11.27
C ASP A 52 0.30 -9.42 -11.69
N LEU A 53 -0.27 -10.57 -11.32
CA LEU A 53 -1.67 -10.89 -11.56
C LEU A 53 -2.60 -9.86 -10.91
N GLU A 54 -2.33 -9.44 -9.68
CA GLU A 54 -3.10 -8.40 -9.00
C GLU A 54 -2.99 -7.06 -9.73
N ALA A 55 -1.80 -6.70 -10.24
CA ALA A 55 -1.64 -5.47 -10.99
C ALA A 55 -2.40 -5.49 -12.32
N GLU A 56 -2.45 -6.63 -13.01
CA GLU A 56 -3.22 -6.85 -14.23
C GLU A 56 -4.74 -6.87 -13.99
N LEU A 57 -5.18 -7.54 -12.92
CA LEU A 57 -6.57 -7.53 -12.48
C LEU A 57 -7.04 -6.10 -12.16
N ASN A 58 -6.22 -5.34 -11.43
CA ASN A 58 -6.54 -3.96 -11.08
C ASN A 58 -6.62 -3.03 -12.31
N LEU A 59 -5.82 -3.30 -13.36
CA LEU A 59 -5.94 -2.58 -14.63
C LEU A 59 -7.24 -2.92 -15.37
N THR A 60 -7.59 -4.20 -15.38
CA THR A 60 -8.73 -4.73 -16.13
C THR A 60 -10.05 -4.33 -15.47
N LEU A 61 -10.10 -4.39 -14.14
CA LEU A 61 -11.27 -4.10 -13.33
C LEU A 61 -11.36 -2.61 -12.95
N GLY A 62 -10.30 -1.82 -13.19
CA GLY A 62 -10.23 -0.40 -12.84
C GLY A 62 -10.30 -0.12 -11.33
N ARG A 63 -10.01 -1.10 -10.49
CA ARG A 63 -10.25 -1.08 -9.03
C ARG A 63 -9.10 -1.74 -8.30
N SER A 64 -8.70 -1.23 -7.13
CA SER A 64 -7.93 -2.01 -6.15
C SER A 64 -8.89 -2.51 -5.06
N SER A 65 -8.73 -3.74 -4.60
CA SER A 65 -9.58 -4.39 -3.59
C SER A 65 -9.64 -3.65 -2.24
N VAL A 66 -8.67 -2.76 -1.96
CA VAL A 66 -8.67 -1.88 -0.79
C VAL A 66 -9.28 -0.50 -1.09
N ALA A 67 -9.32 -0.09 -2.37
CA ALA A 67 -9.85 1.21 -2.78
C ALA A 67 -11.38 1.22 -2.97
N GLU A 68 -12.03 0.05 -3.05
CA GLU A 68 -13.48 -0.03 -3.14
C GLU A 68 -14.09 0.22 -1.75
N GLY A 69 -14.19 1.50 -1.37
CA GLY A 69 -14.96 1.96 -0.20
C GLY A 69 -14.25 2.95 0.73
N PHE A 70 -12.92 3.11 0.65
CA PHE A 70 -12.16 3.94 1.59
C PHE A 70 -11.24 4.95 0.88
N THR A 71 -11.79 6.04 0.37
CA THR A 71 -11.00 7.26 0.12
C THR A 71 -10.86 8.03 1.43
N VAL A 72 -9.88 7.64 2.25
CA VAL A 72 -9.43 8.41 3.41
C VAL A 72 -8.21 9.19 2.93
N ASN A 73 -8.37 10.50 2.73
CA ASN A 73 -7.27 11.34 2.25
C ASN A 73 -6.42 11.86 3.40
N SER A 74 -7.02 11.98 4.58
CA SER A 74 -6.39 12.48 5.80
C SER A 74 -6.91 11.75 7.05
N GLY A 75 -6.18 11.87 8.16
CA GLY A 75 -6.67 11.38 9.45
C GLY A 75 -7.95 12.07 9.92
N ASP A 76 -8.24 13.27 9.40
CA ASP A 76 -9.42 14.07 9.75
C ASP A 76 -10.71 13.52 9.10
N ASP A 77 -10.59 12.62 8.12
CA ASP A 77 -11.74 11.99 7.44
C ASP A 77 -12.26 10.71 8.14
N LEU A 78 -11.63 10.33 9.26
CA LEU A 78 -11.90 9.09 10.00
C LEU A 78 -12.90 9.32 11.14
N THR A 79 -14.17 9.02 10.87
CA THR A 79 -15.13 8.73 11.96
C THR A 79 -14.83 7.37 12.57
N ASP A 80 -15.31 7.11 13.79
CA ASP A 80 -15.06 5.84 14.50
C ASP A 80 -15.52 4.62 13.68
N GLU A 81 -16.72 4.66 13.10
CA GLU A 81 -17.24 3.61 12.21
C GLU A 81 -16.37 3.37 10.98
N ARG A 82 -15.81 4.44 10.39
CA ARG A 82 -14.92 4.33 9.24
C ARG A 82 -13.55 3.81 9.63
N LEU A 83 -13.08 4.14 10.83
CA LEU A 83 -11.83 3.64 11.38
C LEU A 83 -11.92 2.13 11.65
N GLU A 84 -13.00 1.65 12.25
CA GLU A 84 -13.22 0.22 12.50
C GLU A 84 -13.27 -0.60 11.21
N ALA A 85 -14.00 -0.11 10.21
CA ALA A 85 -14.09 -0.75 8.91
C ALA A 85 -12.74 -0.74 8.16
N LEU A 86 -11.95 0.34 8.30
CA LEU A 86 -10.58 0.39 7.80
C LEU A 86 -9.69 -0.64 8.50
N ILE A 87 -9.72 -0.70 9.83
CA ILE A 87 -8.93 -1.66 10.62
C ILE A 87 -9.30 -3.10 10.23
N SER A 88 -10.59 -3.41 10.11
CA SER A 88 -11.07 -4.73 9.69
C SER A 88 -10.57 -5.10 8.29
N SER A 89 -10.58 -4.14 7.36
CA SER A 89 -10.05 -4.33 6.01
C SER A 89 -8.54 -4.59 6.04
N LEU A 90 -7.79 -3.81 6.83
CA LEU A 90 -6.35 -3.98 7.01
C LEU A 90 -6.02 -5.37 7.57
N ILE A 91 -6.71 -5.83 8.62
CA ILE A 91 -6.48 -7.16 9.22
C ILE A 91 -6.75 -8.26 8.20
N ARG A 92 -7.81 -8.14 7.40
CA ARG A 92 -8.12 -9.13 6.35
C ARG A 92 -7.04 -9.17 5.27
N THR A 93 -6.48 -8.02 4.89
CA THR A 93 -5.44 -7.93 3.85
C THR A 93 -4.05 -8.30 4.37
N TYR A 94 -3.74 -7.97 5.62
CA TYR A 94 -2.46 -8.20 6.28
C TYR A 94 -2.71 -9.02 7.57
N PRO A 95 -2.89 -10.35 7.43
CA PRO A 95 -3.47 -11.19 8.49
C PRO A 95 -2.54 -11.45 9.68
N THR A 96 -1.27 -11.08 9.58
CA THR A 96 -0.31 -11.22 10.68
C THR A 96 0.32 -9.86 11.01
N PRO A 97 0.67 -9.62 12.29
CA PRO A 97 1.28 -8.38 12.73
C PRO A 97 2.64 -8.13 12.07
N GLU A 98 3.41 -9.18 11.74
CA GLU A 98 4.67 -9.06 11.01
C GLU A 98 4.46 -8.50 9.60
N ILE A 99 3.45 -9.00 8.87
CA ILE A 99 3.11 -8.50 7.53
C ILE A 99 2.64 -7.04 7.62
N MET A 100 1.78 -6.74 8.61
CA MET A 100 1.28 -5.37 8.82
C MET A 100 2.43 -4.38 9.08
N ARG A 101 3.41 -4.76 9.92
CA ARG A 101 4.60 -3.94 10.22
C ARG A 101 5.50 -3.76 9.01
N ASP A 102 5.82 -4.82 8.27
CA ASP A 102 6.62 -4.70 7.03
C ASP A 102 5.99 -3.71 6.06
N LYS A 103 4.66 -3.82 5.87
CA LYS A 103 3.93 -2.92 4.98
C LYS A 103 3.89 -1.47 5.50
N ALA A 104 3.71 -1.29 6.81
CA ALA A 104 3.78 0.04 7.42
C ALA A 104 5.16 0.70 7.25
N ASP A 105 6.24 -0.07 7.41
CA ASP A 105 7.62 0.43 7.26
C ASP A 105 7.94 0.77 5.80
N ARG A 106 7.49 -0.04 4.85
CA ARG A 106 7.60 0.27 3.42
C ARG A 106 6.82 1.54 3.06
N LEU A 107 5.61 1.70 3.58
CA LEU A 107 4.82 2.91 3.38
C LEU A 107 5.50 4.14 4.03
N ALA A 108 6.09 3.97 5.21
CA ALA A 108 6.84 5.02 5.88
C ALA A 108 8.09 5.46 5.12
N GLN A 109 8.80 4.53 4.47
CA GLN A 109 9.92 4.86 3.58
C GLN A 109 9.47 5.69 2.36
N ALA A 110 8.25 5.44 1.88
CA ALA A 110 7.70 6.11 0.70
C ALA A 110 7.08 7.49 0.99
N ARG A 111 6.31 7.60 2.08
CA ARG A 111 5.49 8.76 2.41
C ARG A 111 5.92 9.50 3.68
N GLY A 112 6.85 8.91 4.44
CA GLY A 112 7.33 9.43 5.71
C GLY A 112 6.64 8.78 6.92
N ASN A 113 7.38 8.68 8.03
CA ASN A 113 6.89 8.10 9.29
C ASN A 113 5.66 8.79 9.89
N ARG A 114 5.40 10.07 9.54
CA ARG A 114 4.26 10.85 10.04
C ARG A 114 3.00 10.68 9.22
N HIS A 115 3.03 9.86 8.17
CA HIS A 115 1.84 9.61 7.38
C HIS A 115 0.79 8.88 8.24
N TRP A 116 -0.44 9.39 8.29
CA TRP A 116 -1.49 8.91 9.21
C TRP A 116 -1.72 7.39 9.10
N MET A 117 -1.74 6.84 7.88
CA MET A 117 -1.89 5.40 7.65
C MET A 117 -0.75 4.56 8.27
N VAL A 118 0.49 5.06 8.31
CA VAL A 118 1.60 4.36 8.96
C VAL A 118 1.32 4.19 10.46
N GLY A 119 0.78 5.23 11.09
CA GLY A 119 0.39 5.20 12.50
C GLY A 119 -0.73 4.17 12.76
N ILE A 120 -1.75 4.14 11.90
CA ILE A 120 -2.85 3.17 12.00
C ILE A 120 -2.32 1.75 11.84
N MET A 121 -1.57 1.46 10.77
CA MET A 121 -1.06 0.11 10.51
C MET A 121 -0.17 -0.40 11.65
N ARG A 122 0.72 0.44 12.19
CA ARG A 122 1.56 0.07 13.33
C ARG A 122 0.73 -0.21 14.59
N ARG A 123 -0.21 0.67 14.92
CA ARG A 123 -1.10 0.48 16.08
C ARG A 123 -1.97 -0.78 15.94
N THR A 124 -2.50 -1.03 14.74
CA THR A 124 -3.24 -2.26 14.45
C THR A 124 -2.35 -3.49 14.64
N ALA A 125 -1.12 -3.47 14.14
CA ALA A 125 -0.18 -4.59 14.35
C ALA A 125 0.11 -4.83 15.84
N ASP A 126 0.31 -3.77 16.62
CA ASP A 126 0.55 -3.88 18.06
C ASP A 126 -0.68 -4.45 18.80
N ASN A 127 -1.90 -4.06 18.39
CA ASN A 127 -3.14 -4.61 18.93
C ASN A 127 -3.37 -6.07 18.53
N MET A 128 -2.95 -6.49 17.32
CA MET A 128 -2.99 -7.88 16.87
C MET A 128 -2.07 -8.77 17.73
N ASP A 129 -0.87 -8.26 18.07
CA ASP A 129 0.08 -8.95 18.95
C ASP A 129 -0.42 -9.05 20.39
N SER A 130 -1.05 -7.98 20.90
CA SER A 130 -1.51 -7.93 22.28
C SER A 130 -2.85 -8.61 22.52
N GLY A 131 -3.56 -9.03 21.46
CA GLY A 131 -4.91 -9.59 21.52
C GLY A 131 -6.01 -8.59 21.87
N MET A 132 -5.70 -7.28 21.95
CA MET A 132 -6.63 -6.22 22.36
C MET A 132 -7.30 -5.55 21.15
N LEU A 133 -7.77 -6.35 20.18
CA LEU A 133 -8.37 -5.79 18.96
C LEU A 133 -9.73 -5.11 19.20
N PHE A 134 -10.42 -5.40 20.32
CA PHE A 134 -11.79 -4.90 20.60
C PHE A 134 -12.09 -4.55 22.08
N ASP A 135 -11.11 -4.52 22.98
CA ASP A 135 -11.36 -4.19 24.39
C ASP A 135 -10.99 -2.73 24.68
N GLY A 136 -12.01 -1.86 24.68
CA GLY A 136 -11.92 -0.45 25.07
C GLY A 136 -13.20 0.33 24.84
#